data_AF-A0A699R483-F1
#
_entry.id   AF-A0A699R483-F1
#
_cell.length_a   1.000
_cell.length_b   1.000
_cell.length_c   1.000
_cell.angle_alpha   90.00
_cell.angle_beta   90.00
_cell.angle_gamma   90.00
#
_symmetry.space_group_name_H-M   'P 1'
#
loop_
_entity.id
_entity.type
_entity.pdbx_description
1 polymer ?
#
loop_
_entity_poly.entity_id
_entity_poly.type
_entity_poly.pdbx_seq_one_letter_code
_entity_poly.pdbx_strand_id
1 'polypeptide(L)' 'VALVSLAKENDGVIVPGYTHLQRAQPVLLQHHILAYLEMLERDAGRLLDCRNRLNFCPLGACALAGTGLPI' A
#
# COMPACT_ATOMS: atom_id res chain seq x y z
N VAL A 1 -5.97 -0.22 -10.41
CA VAL A 1 -7.04 -0.87 -11.22
C VAL A 1 -6.63 -2.25 -11.74
N ALA A 2 -5.36 -2.50 -12.06
CA ALA A 2 -4.89 -3.79 -12.61
C ALA A 2 -5.31 -5.04 -11.81
N LEU A 3 -5.07 -5.09 -10.48
CA LEU A 3 -5.44 -6.24 -9.66
C LEU A 3 -6.95 -6.48 -9.60
N VAL A 4 -7.75 -5.42 -9.56
CA VAL A 4 -9.21 -5.51 -9.57
C VAL A 4 -9.72 -6.02 -10.91
N SER A 5 -9.14 -5.57 -12.03
CA SER A 5 -9.48 -6.09 -13.36
C SER A 5 -9.11 -7.57 -13.49
N LEU A 6 -7.90 -7.95 -13.06
CA LEU A 6 -7.45 -9.34 -13.12
C LEU A 6 -8.31 -10.26 -12.24
N ALA A 7 -8.72 -9.79 -11.06
CA ALA A 7 -9.65 -10.52 -10.19
C ALA A 7 -10.98 -10.77 -10.91
N LYS A 8 -11.56 -9.74 -11.54
CA LYS A 8 -12.81 -9.86 -12.32
C LYS A 8 -12.69 -10.79 -13.52
N GLU A 9 -11.58 -10.76 -14.23
CA GLU A 9 -11.30 -11.65 -15.37
C GLU A 9 -11.20 -13.13 -14.94
N ASN A 10 -10.93 -13.39 -13.66
CA ASN A 10 -10.76 -14.73 -13.09
C ASN A 10 -11.86 -15.07 -12.05
N ASP A 11 -13.04 -14.48 -12.19
CA ASP A 11 -14.17 -14.76 -11.30
C ASP A 11 -14.55 -16.25 -11.34
N GLY A 12 -14.86 -16.81 -10.16
CA GLY A 12 -15.21 -18.23 -10.00
C GLY A 12 -14.07 -19.24 -10.19
N VAL A 13 -12.87 -18.84 -10.62
CA VAL A 13 -11.73 -19.77 -10.79
C VAL A 13 -11.26 -20.29 -9.44
N ILE A 14 -11.33 -21.61 -9.24
CA ILE A 14 -10.89 -22.28 -8.01
C ILE A 14 -9.42 -22.71 -8.12
N VAL A 15 -8.62 -22.41 -7.10
CA VAL A 15 -7.21 -22.81 -6.97
C VAL A 15 -6.95 -23.40 -5.58
N PRO A 16 -5.89 -24.20 -5.38
CA PRO A 16 -5.51 -24.64 -4.04
C PRO A 16 -5.04 -23.45 -3.19
N GLY A 17 -5.55 -23.31 -1.97
CA GLY A 17 -4.93 -22.46 -0.96
C GLY A 17 -3.63 -23.09 -0.44
N TYR A 18 -2.70 -22.27 0.04
CA TYR A 18 -1.41 -22.74 0.55
C TYR A 18 -1.10 -22.18 1.93
N THR A 19 -0.65 -23.06 2.81
CA THR A 19 0.02 -22.71 4.07
C THR A 19 1.25 -23.60 4.19
N HIS A 20 2.40 -23.05 4.59
CA HIS A 20 3.68 -23.78 4.56
C HIS A 20 4.00 -24.42 3.18
N LEU A 21 3.50 -23.83 2.08
CA LEU A 21 3.55 -24.37 0.72
C LEU A 21 2.87 -25.75 0.55
N GLN A 22 2.04 -26.17 1.49
CA GLN A 22 1.20 -27.37 1.38
C GLN A 22 -0.22 -26.97 0.99
N ARG A 23 -0.85 -27.82 0.16
CA ARG A 23 -2.24 -27.62 -0.28
C ARG A 23 -3.16 -27.66 0.94
N ALA A 24 -3.88 -26.58 1.15
CA ALA A 24 -4.91 -26.42 2.15
C ALA A 24 -6.30 -26.47 1.49
N GLN A 25 -7.27 -25.74 2.03
CA GLN A 25 -8.60 -25.63 1.45
C GLN A 25 -8.55 -24.92 0.08
N PRO A 26 -9.41 -25.31 -0.88
CA PRO A 26 -9.61 -24.56 -2.11
C PRO A 26 -10.05 -23.12 -1.84
N VAL A 27 -9.58 -22.18 -2.64
CA VAL A 27 -9.95 -20.77 -2.59
C VAL A 27 -10.24 -20.26 -4.01
N LEU A 28 -10.86 -19.09 -4.12
CA LEU A 28 -11.01 -18.42 -5.42
C LEU A 28 -9.74 -17.66 -5.77
N LEU A 29 -9.31 -17.75 -7.04
CA LEU A 29 -8.14 -17.01 -7.54
C LEU A 29 -8.31 -15.50 -7.36
N GLN A 30 -9.52 -14.97 -7.60
CA GLN A 30 -9.84 -13.57 -7.33
C GLN A 30 -9.64 -13.18 -5.86
N HIS A 31 -9.91 -14.07 -4.91
CA HIS A 31 -9.68 -13.79 -3.49
C HIS A 31 -8.18 -13.71 -3.17
N HIS A 32 -7.39 -14.60 -3.79
CA HIS A 32 -5.93 -14.54 -3.68
C HIS A 32 -5.34 -13.25 -4.29
N ILE A 33 -5.84 -12.82 -5.46
CA ILE A 33 -5.42 -11.57 -6.11
C ILE A 33 -5.78 -10.35 -5.24
N LEU A 34 -6.99 -10.30 -4.71
CA LEU A 34 -7.45 -9.19 -3.88
C LEU A 34 -6.74 -9.11 -2.52
N ALA A 35 -6.17 -10.22 -2.02
CA ALA A 35 -5.31 -10.16 -0.84
C ALA A 35 -4.11 -9.22 -1.03
N TYR A 36 -3.56 -9.12 -2.25
CA TYR A 36 -2.50 -8.16 -2.58
C TYR A 36 -3.01 -6.72 -2.66
N LEU A 37 -4.26 -6.50 -3.09
CA LEU A 37 -4.88 -5.17 -3.09
C LEU A 37 -4.92 -4.62 -1.66
N GLU A 38 -5.39 -5.42 -0.70
CA GLU A 38 -5.44 -5.04 0.71
C GLU A 38 -4.05 -4.69 1.29
N MET A 39 -2.99 -5.38 0.85
CA MET A 39 -1.62 -5.04 1.22
C MET A 39 -1.24 -3.65 0.71
N LEU A 40 -1.51 -3.38 -0.57
CA LEU A 40 -1.21 -2.10 -1.20
C LEU A 40 -2.05 -0.95 -0.65
N GLU A 41 -3.31 -1.19 -0.25
CA GLU A 41 -4.15 -0.16 0.37
C GLU A 41 -3.59 0.29 1.71
N ARG A 42 -3.07 -0.64 2.53
CA ARG A 42 -2.35 -0.28 3.75
C ARG A 42 -1.07 0.52 3.45
N ASP A 43 -0.35 0.16 2.38
CA ASP A 43 0.85 0.91 1.97
C ASP A 43 0.50 2.33 1.51
N ALA A 44 -0.60 2.50 0.77
CA ALA A 44 -1.11 3.81 0.38
C ALA A 44 -1.45 4.67 1.61
N GLY A 45 -2.07 4.08 2.63
CA GLY A 45 -2.32 4.75 3.91
C GLY A 45 -1.03 5.23 4.58
N ARG A 46 0.01 4.38 4.64
CA ARG A 46 1.32 4.77 5.19
C ARG A 46 1.95 5.93 4.42
N LEU A 47 1.86 5.93 3.09
CA LEU A 47 2.39 7.02 2.26
C LEU A 47 1.64 8.34 2.51
N LEU A 48 0.33 8.28 2.70
CA LEU A 48 -0.48 9.45 3.07
C LEU A 48 -0.06 10.01 4.43
N ASP A 49 0.12 9.15 5.43
CA ASP A 49 0.60 9.54 6.76
C ASP A 49 2.01 10.15 6.71
N CYS A 50 2.91 9.57 5.91
CA CYS A 50 4.24 10.12 5.66
C CYS A 50 4.15 11.53 5.09
N ARG A 51 3.30 11.76 4.09
CA ARG A 51 3.07 13.09 3.52
C ARG A 51 2.57 14.06 4.57
N ASN A 52 1.59 13.67 5.39
CA ASN A 52 1.03 14.54 6.43
C ASN A 52 2.10 14.99 7.44
N ARG A 53 3.05 14.12 7.78
CA ARG A 53 4.14 14.43 8.73
C ARG A 53 5.26 15.26 8.10
N LEU A 54 5.55 15.06 6.82
CA LEU A 54 6.73 15.62 6.16
C LEU A 54 6.43 16.85 5.30
N ASN A 55 5.16 17.17 5.05
CA ASN A 55 4.75 18.32 4.23
C ASN A 55 4.85 19.64 5.02
N PHE A 56 6.02 19.95 5.54
CA PHE A 56 6.37 21.23 6.12
C PHE A 56 7.71 21.72 5.54
N CYS A 57 7.88 23.03 5.43
CA CYS A 57 9.08 23.64 4.88
C CYS A 57 10.01 24.08 6.02
N PRO A 58 11.22 23.49 6.19
CA PRO A 58 12.18 23.91 7.21
C PRO A 58 13.04 25.11 6.77
N LEU A 59 12.77 25.70 5.60
CA LEU A 59 13.56 26.81 5.07
C LEU A 59 13.49 28.01 6.02
N GLY A 60 14.64 28.60 6.31
CA GLY A 60 14.77 29.70 7.26
C GLY A 60 15.22 29.28 8.66
N ALA A 61 15.30 27.99 9.00
CA ALA A 61 15.77 27.52 10.31
C ALA A 61 17.29 27.65 10.54
N CYS A 62 18.09 27.78 9.46
CA CYS A 62 19.56 27.86 9.50
C CYS A 62 20.18 26.69 10.31
N ALA A 63 21.31 26.93 11.00
CA ALA A 63 21.98 25.87 11.76
C ALA A 63 21.16 25.35 12.95
N LEU A 64 20.46 26.24 13.66
CA LEU A 64 19.53 25.91 14.76
C LEU A 64 18.64 27.09 15.23
N ALA A 65 18.98 28.35 14.90
CA ALA A 65 18.40 29.54 15.52
C ALA A 65 17.67 30.49 14.54
N GLY A 66 17.44 30.05 13.30
CA GLY A 66 16.76 30.86 12.30
C GLY A 66 17.65 31.85 11.56
N THR A 67 17.09 32.46 10.51
CA THR A 67 17.70 33.53 9.71
C THR A 67 17.46 34.91 10.35
N GLY A 68 18.43 35.82 10.19
CA GLY A 68 18.26 37.24 10.55
C GLY A 68 17.65 38.09 9.43
N LEU A 69 17.33 37.50 8.28
CA LEU A 69 16.74 38.20 7.12
C LEU A 69 15.20 38.23 7.23
N PRO A 70 14.53 39.28 6.72
CA PRO A 70 13.07 39.35 6.70
C PRO A 70 12.52 38.51 5.53
N ILE A 71 12.41 37.19 5.75
CA ILE A 71 11.91 36.20 4.77
C ILE A 71 10.78 35.35 5.33
#